data_AF-A0A8E6B9P8-F1
#
_entry.id   AF-A0A8E6B9P8-F1
#
_cell.length_a   1.000
_cell.length_b   1.000
_cell.length_c   1.000
_cell.angle_alpha   90.00
_cell.angle_beta   90.00
_cell.angle_gamma   90.00
#
_symmetry.space_group_name_H-M   'P 1'
#
loop_
_entity.id
_entity.type
_entity.pdbx_description
1 polymer ?
#
loop_
_entity_poly.entity_id
_entity_poly.type
_entity_poly.pdbx_seq_one_letter_code
_entity_poly.pdbx_strand_id
1 'polypeptide(L)'
;MFRTIKFGCAVAVCVLGMGFGNSARADECGCSYVLKKITVCEPVICYETRQVPYQACITQYDHCGKAYETYVTRHKEIQVKITKERHVTKYVKVPTPY
;
A
#
# COMPACT_ATOMS: atom_id res chain seq x y z
N MET A 1 22.53 2.79 10.79
CA MET A 1 23.06 1.82 11.75
C MET A 1 22.02 0.70 11.91
N PHE A 2 22.25 -0.43 11.25
CA PHE A 2 21.39 -1.61 11.33
C PHE A 2 21.61 -2.29 12.70
N ARG A 3 20.54 -2.62 13.42
CA ARG A 3 20.60 -3.46 14.62
C ARG A 3 20.06 -4.84 14.28
N THR A 4 20.94 -5.81 14.38
CA THR A 4 20.71 -7.24 14.13
C THR A 4 20.47 -8.01 15.44
N ILE A 5 19.55 -8.97 15.34
CA ILE A 5 19.53 -10.33 15.94
C ILE A 5 19.31 -10.47 17.46
N LYS A 6 18.24 -11.20 17.83
CA LYS A 6 18.34 -12.40 18.68
C LYS A 6 17.38 -13.51 18.19
N PHE A 7 17.99 -14.58 17.69
CA PHE A 7 17.41 -15.91 17.55
C PHE A 7 17.02 -16.45 18.94
N GLY A 8 15.83 -17.02 19.05
CA GLY A 8 15.36 -17.74 20.23
C GLY A 8 14.63 -18.99 19.79
N CYS A 9 15.38 -20.09 19.64
CA CYS A 9 14.86 -21.43 19.40
C CYS A 9 14.16 -21.93 20.68
N ALA A 10 12.86 -22.20 20.62
CA ALA A 10 12.15 -22.93 21.66
C ALA A 10 11.42 -24.12 21.01
N VAL A 11 12.05 -25.28 21.13
CA VAL A 11 11.43 -26.58 20.86
C VAL A 11 10.49 -26.88 22.03
N ALA A 12 9.19 -27.05 21.77
CA ALA A 12 8.25 -27.49 22.80
C ALA A 12 7.14 -28.38 22.19
N VAL A 13 7.37 -29.69 22.36
CA VAL A 13 6.41 -30.76 22.69
C VAL A 13 5.15 -30.90 21.82
N CYS A 14 5.17 -31.91 20.94
CA CYS A 14 3.96 -32.51 20.37
C CYS A 14 3.18 -33.26 21.47
N VAL A 15 1.98 -32.76 21.84
CA VAL A 15 0.98 -33.58 22.53
C VAL A 15 -0.12 -33.95 21.54
N LEU A 16 -0.06 -35.22 21.11
CA LEU A 16 -1.16 -35.92 20.47
C LEU A 16 -2.31 -36.06 21.48
N GLY A 17 -3.41 -35.35 21.25
CA GLY A 17 -4.67 -35.54 21.94
C GLY A 17 -5.78 -35.78 20.92
N MET A 18 -6.04 -37.05 20.61
CA MET A 18 -7.21 -37.48 19.85
C MET A 18 -8.47 -37.16 20.66
N GLY A 19 -9.37 -36.36 20.10
CA GLY A 19 -10.73 -36.16 20.61
C GLY A 19 -11.72 -36.45 19.50
N PHE A 20 -12.31 -37.65 19.53
CA PHE A 20 -13.46 -38.02 18.71
C PHE A 20 -14.66 -37.12 19.05
N GLY A 21 -15.21 -36.47 18.03
CA GLY A 21 -16.45 -35.71 18.12
C GLY A 21 -17.19 -35.80 16.79
N ASN A 22 -17.83 -36.95 16.53
CA ASN A 22 -18.87 -37.03 15.51
C ASN A 22 -20.09 -36.24 16.03
N SER A 23 -20.60 -35.31 15.21
CA SER A 23 -22.02 -35.19 14.85
C SER A 23 -22.29 -33.85 14.14
N ALA A 24 -22.62 -33.92 12.86
CA ALA A 24 -23.81 -33.32 12.24
C ALA A 24 -23.58 -33.20 10.73
N ARG A 25 -24.27 -34.05 9.96
CA ARG A 25 -24.51 -33.79 8.54
C ARG A 25 -25.80 -33.01 8.41
N ALA A 26 -25.76 -31.95 7.60
CA ALA A 26 -26.93 -31.34 6.99
C ALA A 26 -26.68 -31.27 5.47
N ASP A 27 -27.46 -32.08 4.76
CA ASP A 27 -27.95 -31.96 3.38
C ASP A 27 -28.37 -30.51 3.03
N GLU A 28 -28.46 -30.02 1.79
CA GLU A 28 -28.22 -30.52 0.44
C GLU A 28 -28.28 -29.25 -0.46
N CYS A 29 -27.23 -28.95 -1.22
CA CYS A 29 -27.31 -28.31 -2.54
C CYS A 29 -25.91 -28.37 -3.15
N GLY A 30 -25.73 -29.29 -4.09
CA GLY A 30 -24.45 -29.74 -4.64
C GLY A 30 -23.73 -28.69 -5.49
N CYS A 31 -23.09 -27.73 -4.83
CA CYS A 31 -21.90 -27.07 -5.34
C CYS A 31 -20.88 -27.02 -4.21
N SER A 32 -19.97 -27.99 -4.15
CA SER A 32 -18.78 -27.86 -3.31
C SER A 32 -17.90 -26.76 -3.89
N TYR A 33 -17.65 -25.71 -3.10
CA TYR A 33 -16.76 -24.63 -3.47
C TYR A 33 -15.48 -24.71 -2.65
N VAL A 34 -14.33 -24.54 -3.29
CA VAL A 34 -13.06 -24.26 -2.61
C VAL A 34 -12.73 -22.77 -2.73
N LEU A 35 -12.13 -22.22 -1.68
CA LEU A 35 -11.64 -20.83 -1.72
C LEU A 35 -10.28 -20.82 -2.43
N LYS A 36 -10.24 -20.22 -3.62
CA LYS A 36 -8.99 -19.96 -4.34
C LYS A 36 -8.49 -18.57 -3.98
N LYS A 37 -7.24 -18.50 -3.53
CA LYS A 37 -6.52 -17.25 -3.32
C LYS A 37 -6.10 -16.69 -4.69
N ILE A 38 -6.54 -15.48 -5.02
CA ILE A 38 -6.14 -14.76 -6.22
C ILE A 38 -5.50 -13.42 -5.83
N THR A 39 -4.60 -12.94 -6.68
CA THR A 39 -4.02 -11.61 -6.58
C THR A 39 -4.61 -10.74 -7.67
N VAL A 40 -5.19 -9.60 -7.29
CA VAL A 40 -5.80 -8.63 -8.22
C VAL A 40 -5.07 -7.30 -8.08
N CYS A 41 -4.86 -6.59 -9.18
CA CYS A 41 -4.38 -5.21 -9.16
C CYS A 41 -5.57 -4.27 -8.99
N GLU A 42 -5.54 -3.43 -7.97
CA GLU A 42 -6.52 -2.37 -7.76
C GLU A 42 -5.86 -0.99 -7.85
N PRO A 43 -6.48 -0.02 -8.54
CA PRO A 43 -5.97 1.33 -8.58
C PRO A 43 -6.18 2.02 -7.24
N VAL A 44 -5.11 2.59 -6.70
CA VAL A 44 -5.09 3.37 -5.47
C VAL A 44 -4.67 4.80 -5.79
N ILE A 45 -5.45 5.76 -5.33
CA ILE A 45 -5.12 7.17 -5.42
C ILE A 45 -4.05 7.48 -4.36
N CYS A 46 -2.93 8.02 -4.80
CA CYS A 46 -1.86 8.52 -3.94
C CYS A 46 -1.59 9.99 -4.24
N TYR A 47 -1.02 10.70 -3.27
CA TYR A 47 -0.54 12.06 -3.45
C TYR A 47 0.98 12.06 -3.31
N GLU A 48 1.66 12.63 -4.29
CA GLU A 48 3.12 12.80 -4.27
C GLU A 48 3.48 14.28 -4.23
N THR A 49 4.41 14.62 -3.34
CA THR A 49 5.02 15.95 -3.30
C THR A 49 5.96 16.12 -4.49
N ARG A 50 5.73 17.15 -5.31
CA ARG A 50 6.61 17.53 -6.41
C ARG A 50 7.00 19.00 -6.29
N GLN A 51 8.24 19.31 -6.64
CA GLN A 51 8.68 20.70 -6.76
C GLN A 51 8.35 21.21 -8.17
N VAL A 52 7.67 22.35 -8.24
CA VAL A 52 7.30 22.99 -9.51
C VAL A 52 7.83 24.42 -9.52
N PRO A 53 8.51 24.83 -10.61
CA PRO A 53 8.99 26.20 -10.76
C PRO A 53 7.81 27.16 -10.91
N TYR A 54 7.94 28.35 -10.33
CA TYR A 54 7.03 29.46 -10.54
C TYR A 54 7.82 30.76 -10.64
N GLN A 55 7.28 31.73 -11.38
CA GLN A 55 7.86 33.06 -11.48
C GLN A 55 7.35 33.92 -10.33
N ALA A 56 8.27 34.47 -9.54
CA ALA A 56 7.98 35.44 -8.49
C ALA A 56 8.50 36.81 -8.93
N CYS A 57 7.62 37.82 -8.94
CA CYS A 57 8.05 39.20 -9.06
C CYS A 57 8.64 39.65 -7.71
N ILE A 58 9.87 40.16 -7.74
CA ILE A 58 10.53 40.72 -6.56
C ILE A 58 11.00 42.14 -6.87
N THR A 59 10.87 43.00 -5.86
CA THR A 59 11.47 44.33 -5.89
C THR A 59 12.94 44.23 -5.48
N GLN A 60 13.83 44.74 -6.31
CA GLN A 60 15.25 44.91 -6.02
C GLN A 60 15.60 46.41 -6.06
N TYR A 61 16.78 46.74 -5.55
CA TYR A 61 17.27 48.11 -5.50
C TYR A 61 18.64 48.17 -6.16
N ASP A 62 18.85 49.18 -7.01
CA ASP A 62 20.15 49.42 -7.63
C ASP A 62 21.14 50.03 -6.62
N HIS A 63 22.38 50.28 -7.06
CA HIS A 63 23.41 50.91 -6.24
C HIS A 63 23.06 52.34 -5.79
N CYS A 64 22.07 52.98 -6.42
CA CYS A 64 21.54 54.30 -6.07
C CYS A 64 20.28 54.21 -5.17
N GLY A 65 19.82 53.00 -4.82
CA GLY A 65 18.60 52.79 -4.04
C GLY A 65 17.30 52.95 -4.83
N LYS A 66 17.34 52.94 -6.16
CA LYS A 66 16.14 52.97 -7.01
C LYS A 66 15.53 51.58 -7.12
N ALA A 67 14.25 51.48 -6.80
CA ALA A 67 13.50 50.23 -6.90
C ALA A 67 13.28 49.83 -8.37
N TYR A 68 13.45 48.55 -8.67
CA TYR A 68 13.05 47.93 -9.93
C TYR A 68 12.48 46.53 -9.70
N GLU A 69 11.61 46.08 -10.59
CA GLU A 69 11.02 44.75 -10.53
C GLU A 69 11.80 43.76 -11.38
N THR A 70 12.00 42.56 -10.86
CA THR A 70 12.56 41.45 -11.63
C THR A 70 11.83 40.15 -11.32
N TYR A 71 11.75 39.28 -12.33
CA TYR A 71 11.14 37.97 -12.21
C TYR A 71 12.21 36.94 -11.91
N VAL A 72 12.05 36.24 -10.78
CA VAL A 72 12.92 35.15 -10.38
C VAL A 72 12.16 33.83 -10.38
N THR A 73 12.79 32.79 -10.90
CA THR A 73 12.27 31.44 -10.80
C THR A 73 12.50 30.90 -9.39
N ARG A 74 11.41 30.60 -8.69
CA ARG A 74 11.41 29.93 -7.38
C ARG A 74 10.73 28.57 -7.52
N HIS A 75 10.93 27.70 -6.54
CA HIS A 75 10.30 26.39 -6.51
C HIS A 75 9.30 26.33 -5.36
N LYS A 76 8.14 25.75 -5.62
CA LYS A 76 7.14 25.43 -4.58
C LYS A 76 6.82 23.96 -4.60
N GLU A 77 6.53 23.42 -3.44
CA GLU A 77 6.04 22.06 -3.29
C GLU A 77 4.54 22.04 -3.57
N ILE A 78 4.11 21.12 -4.43
CA ILE A 78 2.70 20.85 -4.69
C ILE A 78 2.41 19.36 -4.47
N GLN A 79 1.18 19.07 -4.05
CA GLN A 79 0.69 17.70 -4.01
C GLN A 79 0.06 17.35 -5.35
N VAL A 80 0.59 16.33 -6.03
CA VAL A 80 0.06 15.83 -7.30
C VAL A 80 -0.67 14.53 -7.05
N LYS A 81 -1.94 14.48 -7.46
CA LYS A 81 -2.73 13.26 -7.45
C LYS A 81 -2.21 12.31 -8.53
N ILE A 82 -1.86 11.10 -8.12
CA ILE A 82 -1.43 10.02 -9.01
C ILE A 82 -2.19 8.74 -8.69
N THR A 83 -2.22 7.82 -9.65
CA THR A 83 -2.80 6.49 -9.47
C THR A 83 -1.68 5.46 -9.49
N LYS A 84 -1.60 4.64 -8.44
CA LYS A 84 -0.69 3.48 -8.38
C LYS A 84 -1.51 2.20 -8.35
N GLU A 85 -0.97 1.13 -8.92
CA GLU A 85 -1.56 -0.19 -8.77
C GLU A 85 -1.08 -0.84 -7.48
N ARG A 86 -2.01 -1.38 -6.70
CA ARG A 86 -1.70 -2.18 -5.51
C ARG A 86 -2.20 -3.61 -5.73
N HIS A 87 -1.35 -4.58 -5.43
CA HIS A 87 -1.74 -5.97 -5.38
C HIS A 87 -2.55 -6.25 -4.11
N VAL A 88 -3.79 -6.69 -4.30
CA VAL A 88 -4.70 -7.10 -3.23
C VAL A 88 -4.98 -8.58 -3.38
N THR A 89 -4.84 -9.31 -2.27
CA THR A 89 -5.25 -10.71 -2.21
C THR A 89 -6.75 -10.79 -1.99
N LYS A 90 -7.45 -11.53 -2.85
CA LYS A 90 -8.87 -11.86 -2.67
C LYS A 90 -9.05 -13.38 -2.64
N TYR A 91 -10.05 -13.84 -1.90
CA TYR A 91 -10.48 -15.23 -1.91
C TYR A 91 -11.75 -15.33 -2.74
N VAL A 92 -11.70 -16.13 -3.79
CA VAL A 92 -12.85 -16.39 -4.67
C VAL A 92 -13.33 -17.82 -4.50
N LYS A 93 -14.64 -18.01 -4.47
CA LYS A 93 -15.25 -19.34 -4.46
C LYS A 93 -15.13 -19.92 -5.87
N VAL A 94 -14.47 -21.07 -6.00
CA VAL A 94 -14.43 -21.83 -7.25
C VAL A 94 -15.06 -23.21 -7.02
N PRO A 95 -15.84 -23.75 -7.97
CA PRO A 95 -16.35 -25.11 -7.86
C PRO A 95 -15.18 -26.10 -7.73
N THR A 96 -15.31 -27.12 -6.87
CA THR A 96 -14.35 -28.22 -6.84
C THR A 96 -14.40 -28.98 -8.16
N PRO A 97 -13.27 -29.23 -8.83
CA PRO A 97 -13.24 -30.22 -9.88
C PRO A 97 -13.55 -31.59 -9.26
N TYR A 98 -14.58 -32.27 -9.79
CA TYR A 98 -14.97 -33.63 -9.43
C TYR A 98 -13.91 -34.64 -9.88
#